data_AF-A0A0D8BQB6-F1
#
_entry.id   AF-A0A0D8BQB6-F1
#
_cell.length_a   1.000
_cell.length_b   1.000
_cell.length_c   1.000
_cell.angle_alpha   90.00
_cell.angle_beta   90.00
_cell.angle_gamma   90.00
#
_symmetry.space_group_name_H-M   'P 1'
#
loop_
_entity.id
_entity.type
_entity.pdbx_description
1 polymer ?
#
loop_
_entity_poly.entity_id
_entity_poly.type
_entity_poly.pdbx_seq_one_letter_code
_entity_poly.pdbx_strand_id
1 'polypeptide(L)'
;MVKKWRQQVKRWMAEKLELPADIMMDLPRITMVGHIHIYIENHRGLLAFSDKELRLLLRNGQLVVRGEQFVIKTILPEEILLEGQIRQVVYIDE
;
A
#
# COMPACT_ATOMS: atom_id res chain seq x y z
N MET A 1 -33.03 -3.32 9.25
CA MET A 1 -32.70 -2.03 9.92
C MET A 1 -31.20 -1.70 9.92
N VAL A 2 -30.31 -2.62 10.32
CA VAL A 2 -28.85 -2.38 10.44
C VAL A 2 -28.15 -1.95 9.13
N LYS A 3 -28.55 -2.47 7.96
CA LYS A 3 -27.96 -2.12 6.66
C LYS A 3 -28.13 -0.64 6.27
N LYS A 4 -29.32 -0.07 6.52
CA LYS A 4 -29.62 1.34 6.21
C LYS A 4 -28.82 2.28 7.12
N TRP A 5 -28.68 1.91 8.39
CA TRP A 5 -27.90 2.68 9.35
C TRP A 5 -26.39 2.68 9.00
N ARG A 6 -25.83 1.53 8.60
CA ARG A 6 -24.45 1.45 8.08
C ARG A 6 -24.22 2.32 6.83
N GLN A 7 -25.18 2.36 5.90
CA GLN A 7 -25.09 3.23 4.72
C GLN A 7 -25.19 4.71 5.09
N GLN A 8 -26.06 5.09 6.03
CA GLN A 8 -26.17 6.47 6.52
C GLN A 8 -24.90 6.90 7.27
N VAL A 9 -24.30 6.03 8.09
CA VAL A 9 -23.04 6.32 8.78
C VAL A 9 -21.89 6.46 7.79
N LYS A 10 -21.76 5.58 6.78
CA LYS A 10 -20.76 5.73 5.71
C LYS A 10 -20.92 7.04 4.95
N ARG A 11 -22.16 7.43 4.62
CA ARG A 11 -22.43 8.68 3.92
C ARG A 11 -22.12 9.91 4.77
N TRP A 12 -22.48 9.87 6.06
CA TRP A 12 -22.15 10.92 7.02
C TRP A 12 -20.64 11.05 7.28
N MET A 13 -19.91 9.94 7.32
CA MET A 13 -18.45 9.95 7.43
C MET A 13 -17.77 10.46 6.15
N ALA A 14 -18.30 10.15 4.97
CA ALA A 14 -17.78 10.66 3.70
C ALA A 14 -18.05 12.17 3.50
N GLU A 15 -19.16 12.69 4.01
CA GLU A 15 -19.55 14.11 3.87
C GLU A 15 -18.86 15.02 4.90
N LYS A 16 -18.44 14.50 6.07
CA LYS A 16 -17.98 15.32 7.22
C LYS A 16 -16.51 15.15 7.58
N LEU A 17 -15.85 14.17 7.00
CA LEU A 17 -14.44 13.86 7.20
C LEU A 17 -13.81 14.07 5.83
N GLU A 18 -12.97 15.09 5.68
CA GLU A 18 -12.18 15.38 4.46
C GLU A 18 -11.13 14.27 4.24
N LEU A 19 -11.60 13.02 4.17
CA LEU A 19 -10.75 11.85 4.05
C LEU A 19 -10.05 11.93 2.70
N PRO A 20 -8.72 11.75 2.68
CA PRO A 20 -7.97 11.69 1.45
C PRO A 20 -8.58 10.72 0.44
N ALA A 21 -8.58 11.11 -0.83
CA ALA A 21 -9.24 10.36 -1.89
C ALA A 21 -8.69 8.93 -2.06
N ASP A 22 -7.42 8.69 -1.71
CA ASP A 22 -6.78 7.37 -1.75
C ASP A 22 -7.41 6.37 -0.77
N ILE A 23 -7.86 6.83 0.41
CA ILE A 23 -8.58 5.99 1.37
C ILE A 23 -9.96 5.62 0.83
N MET A 24 -10.65 6.59 0.20
CA MET A 24 -11.96 6.33 -0.40
C MET A 24 -11.89 5.41 -1.62
N MET A 25 -10.82 5.54 -2.41
CA MET A 25 -10.61 4.79 -3.65
C MET A 25 -9.82 3.50 -3.45
N ASP A 26 -9.41 3.18 -2.22
CA ASP A 26 -8.65 1.98 -1.88
C ASP A 26 -7.33 1.88 -2.68
N LEU A 27 -6.66 3.03 -2.83
CA LEU A 27 -5.36 3.10 -3.49
C LEU A 27 -4.24 2.72 -2.52
N PRO A 28 -3.14 2.13 -3.02
CA PRO A 28 -1.94 1.95 -2.22
C PRO A 28 -1.31 3.30 -1.90
N ARG A 29 -0.93 3.49 -0.63
CA ARG A 29 -0.19 4.66 -0.19
C ARG A 29 1.28 4.28 -0.04
N ILE A 30 2.15 5.07 -0.67
CA ILE A 30 3.60 4.84 -0.66
C ILE A 30 4.27 6.07 -0.07
N THR A 31 5.04 5.86 1.00
CA THR A 31 5.86 6.89 1.63
C THR A 31 7.33 6.48 1.52
N MET A 32 8.16 7.33 0.92
CA MET A 32 9.60 7.10 0.77
C MET A 32 10.42 8.15 1.51
N VAL A 33 11.49 7.71 2.18
CA VAL A 33 12.49 8.60 2.78
C VAL A 33 13.81 8.36 2.06
N GLY A 34 14.15 9.29 1.16
CA GLY A 34 15.25 9.10 0.22
C GLY A 34 15.09 7.83 -0.59
N HIS A 35 16.22 7.21 -0.95
CA HIS A 35 16.25 5.90 -1.61
C HIS A 35 16.52 4.76 -0.62
N ILE A 36 16.40 4.98 0.68
CA ILE A 36 16.82 4.00 1.70
C ILE A 36 15.64 3.30 2.38
N HIS A 37 14.50 3.99 2.56
CA HIS A 37 13.32 3.46 3.24
C HIS A 37 12.07 3.68 2.40
N ILE A 38 11.21 2.67 2.35
CA ILE A 38 9.88 2.75 1.74
C ILE A 38 8.85 2.05 2.63
N TYR A 39 7.75 2.74 2.89
CA TYR A 39 6.60 2.23 3.61
C TYR A 39 5.41 2.18 2.65
N ILE A 40 4.78 1.02 2.56
CA ILE A 40 3.73 0.72 1.60
C ILE A 40 2.51 0.23 2.38
N GLU A 41 1.39 0.91 2.20
CA GLU A 41 0.12 0.58 2.82
C GLU A 41 -0.89 0.13 1.76
N ASN A 42 -1.93 -0.56 2.20
CA ASN A 42 -3.02 -1.09 1.40
C ASN A 42 -2.57 -2.04 0.28
N HIS A 43 -1.59 -2.90 0.58
CA HIS A 43 -1.30 -4.07 -0.27
C HIS A 43 -2.25 -5.23 0.04
N ARG A 44 -2.50 -6.09 -0.94
CA ARG A 44 -3.34 -7.30 -0.83
C ARG A 44 -2.56 -8.59 -0.62
N GLY A 45 -1.23 -8.50 -0.62
CA GLY A 45 -0.35 -9.61 -0.26
C GLY A 45 1.07 -9.43 -0.77
N LEU A 46 1.98 -10.21 -0.20
CA LEU A 46 3.35 -10.33 -0.67
C LEU A 46 3.43 -11.45 -1.72
N LEU A 47 3.79 -11.11 -2.94
CA LEU A 47 3.93 -12.07 -4.05
C LEU A 47 5.35 -12.64 -4.14
N ALA A 48 6.36 -11.79 -3.99
CA ALA A 48 7.76 -12.19 -3.99
C ALA A 48 8.61 -11.25 -3.14
N PHE A 49 9.64 -11.80 -2.52
CA PHE A 49 10.64 -11.04 -1.78
C PHE A 49 12.03 -11.65 -1.95
N SER A 50 13.02 -10.81 -2.20
CA SER A 50 14.44 -11.11 -2.17
C SER A 50 15.23 -9.90 -1.70
N ASP A 51 16.55 -10.03 -1.62
CA ASP A 51 17.47 -8.92 -1.36
C ASP A 51 17.47 -7.84 -2.47
N LYS A 52 16.80 -8.08 -3.61
CA LYS A 52 16.79 -7.20 -4.80
C LYS A 52 15.41 -6.79 -5.30
N GLU A 53 14.37 -7.52 -4.94
CA GLU A 53 13.01 -7.24 -5.41
C GLU A 53 11.99 -7.49 -4.29
N LEU A 54 11.07 -6.55 -4.11
CA LEU A 54 9.83 -6.73 -3.37
C LEU A 54 8.68 -6.61 -4.37
N ARG A 55 7.78 -7.58 -4.39
CA ARG A 55 6.61 -7.58 -5.25
C ARG A 55 5.35 -7.77 -4.43
N LEU A 56 4.45 -6.81 -4.52
CA LEU A 56 3.21 -6.78 -3.77
C LEU A 56 2.02 -6.87 -4.72
N LEU A 57 1.02 -7.65 -4.31
CA LEU A 57 -0.29 -7.64 -4.94
C LEU A 57 -1.02 -6.38 -4.48
N LEU A 58 -1.62 -5.66 -5.41
CA LEU A 58 -2.52 -4.55 -5.13
C LEU A 58 -3.95 -4.94 -5.50
N ARG A 59 -4.91 -4.05 -5.25
CA ARG A 59 -6.29 -4.26 -5.69
C ARG A 59 -6.41 -4.31 -7.22
N ASN A 60 -5.64 -3.49 -7.93
CA ASN A 60 -5.58 -3.45 -9.39
C ASN A 60 -4.10 -3.58 -9.78
N GLY A 61 -3.65 -4.78 -10.18
CA GLY A 61 -2.26 -5.01 -10.58
C GLY A 61 -1.28 -5.25 -9.42
N GLN A 62 -0.01 -4.90 -9.66
CA GLN A 62 1.10 -5.18 -8.75
C GLN A 62 1.99 -3.96 -8.53
N LEU A 63 2.61 -3.88 -7.36
CA LEU A 63 3.70 -2.96 -7.07
C LEU A 63 5.01 -3.74 -7.03
N VAL A 64 6.00 -3.31 -7.81
CA VAL A 64 7.35 -3.87 -7.78
C VAL A 64 8.34 -2.80 -7.33
N VAL A 65 9.04 -3.09 -6.26
CA VAL A 65 10.18 -2.30 -5.78
C VAL A 65 11.45 -3.08 -6.14
N ARG A 66 12.42 -2.43 -6.79
CA ARG A 66 13.71 -3.04 -7.14
C ARG A 66 14.87 -2.25 -6.58
N GLY A 67 15.90 -2.97 -6.20
CA GLY A 67 17.04 -2.39 -5.48
C GLY A 67 18.04 -3.43 -5.06
N GLU A 68 18.72 -3.13 -3.95
CA GLU A 68 19.76 -3.98 -3.36
C GLU A 68 19.66 -3.95 -1.83
N GLN A 69 20.08 -5.04 -1.18
CA GLN A 69 20.15 -5.18 0.28
C GLN A 69 18.79 -4.97 0.97
N PHE A 70 17.72 -5.47 0.35
CA PHE A 70 16.38 -5.35 0.88
C PHE A 70 16.17 -6.15 2.17
N VAL A 71 15.61 -5.47 3.17
CA VAL A 71 15.24 -6.04 4.47
C VAL A 71 13.85 -5.52 4.84
N ILE A 72 12.89 -6.43 5.00
CA ILE A 72 11.58 -6.07 5.55
C ILE A 72 11.75 -5.86 7.07
N LYS A 73 11.51 -4.63 7.54
CA LYS A 73 11.52 -4.29 8.96
C LYS A 73 10.19 -4.52 9.63
N THR A 74 9.10 -4.41 8.87
CA THR A 74 7.75 -4.63 9.37
C THR A 74 6.88 -5.19 8.26
N ILE A 75 6.08 -6.19 8.61
CA ILE A 75 5.04 -6.76 7.76
C ILE A 75 3.77 -6.92 8.59
N LEU A 76 2.71 -6.27 8.14
CA LEU A 76 1.36 -6.35 8.66
C LEU A 76 0.43 -6.73 7.50
N PRO A 77 -0.85 -7.09 7.76
CA PRO A 77 -1.73 -7.61 6.71
C PRO A 77 -1.85 -6.72 5.45
N GLU A 78 -1.76 -5.41 5.61
CA GLU A 78 -1.87 -4.44 4.52
C GLU A 78 -0.71 -3.43 4.51
N GLU A 79 0.34 -3.64 5.31
CA GLU A 79 1.44 -2.68 5.44
C GLU A 79 2.81 -3.37 5.40
N ILE A 80 3.76 -2.80 4.67
CA ILE A 80 5.15 -3.24 4.65
C ILE A 80 6.08 -2.04 4.83
N LEU A 81 7.05 -2.17 5.74
CA LEU A 81 8.22 -1.31 5.82
C LEU A 81 9.43 -2.06 5.28
N LEU A 82 10.03 -1.52 4.23
CA LEU A 82 11.21 -2.06 3.57
C LEU A 82 12.38 -1.06 3.70
N GLU A 83 13.54 -1.58 4.07
CA GLU A 83 14.82 -0.87 4.00
C GLU A 83 15.74 -1.49 2.95
N GLY A 84 16.61 -0.67 2.37
CA GLY A 84 17.64 -1.06 1.41
C GLY A 84 17.85 0.01 0.35
N GLN A 85 18.72 -0.20 -0.63
CA GLN A 85 18.91 0.77 -1.70
C GLN A 85 17.84 0.62 -2.79
N ILE A 86 16.82 1.46 -2.74
CA ILE A 86 15.70 1.47 -3.69
C ILE A 86 16.10 2.20 -4.97
N ARG A 87 16.01 1.52 -6.11
CA ARG A 87 16.33 2.09 -7.44
C ARG A 87 15.10 2.32 -8.30
N GLN A 88 14.07 1.50 -8.14
CA GLN A 88 12.84 1.61 -8.93
C GLN A 88 11.62 1.24 -8.11
N VAL A 89 10.53 1.94 -8.37
CA VAL A 89 9.18 1.63 -7.90
C VAL A 89 8.29 1.66 -9.13
N VAL A 90 7.67 0.52 -9.47
CA VAL A 90 6.96 0.32 -10.73
C VAL A 90 5.60 -0.32 -10.46
N TYR A 91 4.57 0.22 -11.07
CA TYR A 91 3.26 -0.42 -11.15
C TYR A 91 3.21 -1.32 -12.39
N ILE A 92 2.65 -2.52 -12.23
CA ILE A 92 2.36 -3.43 -13.33
C ILE A 92 0.84 -3.60 -13.36
N ASP A 93 0.22 -3.16 -14.44
CA ASP A 93 -1.21 -3.38 -14.71
C ASP A 93 -1.47 -4.87 -15.04
N GLU A 94 -2.71 -5.31 -14.84
CA GLU A 94 -3.17 -6.66 -15.27
C GLU A 94 -3.35 -6.77 -16.79
#